data_AF-A0A8T6A6R3-F1
#
_entry.id   AF-A0A8T6A6R3-F1
#
_cell.length_a   1.000
_cell.length_b   1.000
_cell.length_c   1.000
_cell.angle_alpha   90.00
_cell.angle_beta   90.00
_cell.angle_gamma   90.00
#
_symmetry.space_group_name_H-M   'P 1'
#
loop_
_entity.id
_entity.type
_entity.pdbx_description
1 polymer ?
#
loop_
_entity_poly.entity_id
_entity_poly.type
_entity_poly.pdbx_seq_one_letter_code
_entity_poly.pdbx_strand_id
1 'polypeptide(L)'
;YITGGIGSQSSGEAFTSDYDLPNDTVYAESCASIGLMMFARRMLEMEGDSQYADVMERALYNTVLGGMALDGKHFFYVNPLEVHPKSLKFNHIYDHVKPIRQRWFGCACCPPNIARVLTSIGHYLYTPREDALYINIYAGNSMEVPVENGTLRLRVSGNYPWQEQVTIAVESPQPVRHTLALRLPDWCTQPQIILNGEEVEQDIRKGYLHITREWQEGDTLNLTLPMPVRRVYGNPLVRHVAGKVAIQRGPLVYCLEQADNGESLHNLWLPADAPFTTFEGNGLFRHKILIQAPGYRYEQSNPEQQPLWHYDSAPAKRQTQTLTFIPWFSWANRGEGEMRIWVNEEKHCHP
;
A
#
# COMPACT_ATOMS: atom_id res chain seq x y z
N TYR A 1 5.36 -9.19 -2.59
CA TYR A 1 4.30 -8.65 -3.47
C TYR A 1 4.22 -7.13 -3.35
N ILE A 2 3.61 -6.43 -4.32
CA ILE A 2 3.49 -4.94 -4.31
C ILE A 2 2.76 -4.41 -3.05
N THR A 3 1.94 -5.25 -2.43
CA THR A 3 1.20 -4.99 -1.18
C THR A 3 2.03 -5.24 0.10
N GLY A 4 3.29 -5.65 0.00
CA GLY A 4 4.06 -6.11 1.16
C GLY A 4 3.66 -7.50 1.67
N GLY A 5 2.80 -8.21 0.95
CA GLY A 5 2.55 -9.65 1.14
C GLY A 5 3.80 -10.48 0.81
N ILE A 6 4.04 -11.55 1.57
CA ILE A 6 5.09 -12.55 1.33
C ILE A 6 4.52 -13.97 1.49
N GLY A 7 5.11 -14.93 0.78
CA GLY A 7 4.58 -16.29 0.62
C GLY A 7 3.75 -16.43 -0.67
N SER A 8 4.31 -17.10 -1.66
CA SER A 8 3.75 -17.23 -3.02
C SER A 8 2.96 -18.52 -3.23
N GLN A 9 3.09 -19.50 -2.32
CA GLN A 9 2.41 -20.79 -2.42
C GLN A 9 1.64 -21.14 -1.14
N SER A 10 0.51 -21.82 -1.32
CA SER A 10 -0.30 -22.32 -0.21
C SER A 10 0.31 -23.53 0.46
N SER A 11 0.96 -24.41 -0.31
CA SER A 11 1.68 -25.56 0.24
C SER A 11 2.81 -25.08 1.16
N GLY A 12 2.68 -25.35 2.45
CA GLY A 12 3.65 -24.95 3.46
C GLY A 12 3.69 -23.44 3.75
N GLU A 13 2.75 -22.65 3.23
CA GLU A 13 2.64 -21.20 3.50
C GLU A 13 3.96 -20.45 3.20
N ALA A 14 4.63 -20.85 2.11
CA ALA A 14 6.06 -20.66 1.92
C ALA A 14 6.41 -19.71 0.76
N PHE A 15 7.69 -19.32 0.74
CA PHE A 15 8.32 -18.81 -0.48
C PHE A 15 8.47 -19.93 -1.52
N THR A 16 8.54 -19.56 -2.80
CA THR A 16 8.86 -20.46 -3.91
C THR A 16 10.26 -20.16 -4.44
N SER A 17 10.36 -19.43 -5.54
CA SER A 17 11.60 -19.05 -6.20
C SER A 17 11.59 -17.57 -6.56
N ASP A 18 12.77 -17.04 -6.91
CA ASP A 18 12.90 -15.66 -7.36
C ASP A 18 11.90 -15.32 -8.46
N TYR A 19 11.25 -14.16 -8.33
CA TYR A 19 10.27 -13.59 -9.25
C TYR A 19 8.97 -14.40 -9.49
N ASP A 20 8.79 -15.53 -8.81
CA ASP A 20 7.53 -16.29 -8.85
C ASP A 20 6.49 -15.67 -7.90
N LEU A 21 5.70 -14.74 -8.46
CA LEU A 21 4.70 -13.97 -7.72
C LEU A 21 3.33 -14.06 -8.41
N PRO A 22 2.66 -15.23 -8.43
CA PRO A 22 1.31 -15.35 -8.95
C PRO A 22 0.33 -14.49 -8.15
N ASN A 23 -0.66 -13.86 -8.79
CA ASN A 23 -1.58 -12.92 -8.11
C ASN A 23 -2.80 -13.61 -7.50
N ASP A 24 -3.24 -14.70 -8.11
CA ASP A 24 -4.48 -15.43 -7.84
C ASP A 24 -4.27 -16.63 -6.91
N THR A 25 -3.12 -17.30 -7.01
CA THR A 25 -2.74 -18.46 -6.18
C THR A 25 -1.81 -18.10 -5.01
N VAL A 26 -1.43 -16.82 -4.89
CA VAL A 26 -0.66 -16.27 -3.77
C VAL A 26 -1.20 -16.70 -2.40
N TYR A 27 -0.30 -16.83 -1.42
CA TYR A 27 -0.67 -16.98 -0.02
C TYR A 27 -0.71 -15.63 0.71
N ALA A 28 0.38 -14.86 0.67
CA ALA A 28 0.49 -13.52 1.27
C ALA A 28 -0.19 -13.44 2.65
N GLU A 29 0.25 -14.29 3.57
CA GLU A 29 -0.40 -14.40 4.88
C GLU A 29 -0.35 -13.07 5.63
N SER A 30 -1.44 -12.70 6.31
CA SER A 30 -1.45 -11.52 7.19
C SER A 30 -0.36 -11.59 8.26
N CYS A 31 -0.11 -12.75 8.87
CA CYS A 31 0.97 -12.90 9.86
C CYS A 31 2.35 -12.74 9.25
N ALA A 32 2.56 -13.19 8.01
CA ALA A 32 3.84 -13.07 7.34
C ALA A 32 4.17 -11.60 7.02
N SER A 33 3.19 -10.79 6.60
CA SER A 33 3.40 -9.34 6.45
C SER A 33 3.65 -8.62 7.78
N ILE A 34 3.05 -9.08 8.88
CA ILE A 34 3.39 -8.59 10.22
C ILE A 34 4.83 -8.97 10.58
N GLY A 35 5.25 -10.21 10.29
CA GLY A 35 6.63 -10.67 10.46
C GLY A 35 7.61 -9.82 9.66
N LEU A 36 7.26 -9.45 8.43
CA LEU A 36 8.03 -8.54 7.59
C LEU A 36 8.18 -7.16 8.23
N MET A 37 7.12 -6.58 8.80
CA MET A 37 7.20 -5.32 9.54
C MET A 37 8.14 -5.42 10.76
N MET A 38 8.04 -6.51 11.52
CA MET A 38 8.90 -6.73 12.69
C MET A 38 10.36 -6.89 12.29
N PHE A 39 10.63 -7.59 11.18
CA PHE A 39 11.96 -7.73 10.63
C PHE A 39 12.52 -6.39 10.14
N ALA A 40 11.75 -5.65 9.34
CA ALA A 40 12.12 -4.33 8.84
C ALA A 40 12.46 -3.35 9.98
N ARG A 41 11.70 -3.37 11.08
CA ARG A 41 12.01 -2.59 12.28
C ARG A 41 13.39 -2.93 12.87
N ARG A 42 13.74 -4.22 12.97
CA ARG A 42 15.06 -4.62 13.47
C ARG A 42 16.18 -4.21 12.53
N MET A 43 15.95 -4.27 11.21
CA MET A 43 16.89 -3.76 10.23
C MET A 43 17.11 -2.25 10.38
N LEU A 44 16.03 -1.47 10.57
CA LEU A 44 16.13 -0.03 10.87
C LEU A 44 16.88 0.28 12.15
N GLU A 45 16.74 -0.55 13.20
CA GLU A 45 17.49 -0.41 14.45
C GLU A 45 18.99 -0.66 14.25
N MET A 46 19.36 -1.58 13.35
CA MET A 46 20.76 -1.88 13.01
C MET A 46 21.40 -0.85 12.06
N GLU A 47 20.64 -0.39 11.07
CA GLU A 47 21.12 0.52 10.02
C GLU A 47 20.01 1.51 9.64
N GLY A 48 20.32 2.81 9.65
CA GLY A 48 19.35 3.86 9.34
C GLY A 48 19.12 4.04 7.84
N ASP A 49 18.59 3.01 7.17
CA ASP A 49 18.29 3.00 5.73
C ASP A 49 16.78 2.99 5.47
N SER A 50 16.29 3.94 4.68
CA SER A 50 14.86 4.15 4.45
C SER A 50 14.18 2.97 3.79
N GLN A 51 14.91 2.16 3.01
CA GLN A 51 14.32 1.03 2.30
C GLN A 51 13.58 0.06 3.24
N TYR A 52 14.08 -0.09 4.47
CA TYR A 52 13.43 -0.93 5.47
C TYR A 52 12.11 -0.31 5.95
N ALA A 53 12.08 1.00 6.18
CA ALA A 53 10.87 1.73 6.53
C ALA A 53 9.86 1.80 5.37
N ASP A 54 10.33 1.85 4.11
CA ASP A 54 9.47 1.79 2.92
C ASP A 54 8.77 0.43 2.81
N VAL A 55 9.49 -0.67 3.06
CA VAL A 55 8.90 -2.02 3.13
C VAL A 55 7.92 -2.15 4.30
N MET A 56 8.27 -1.61 5.46
CA MET A 56 7.41 -1.59 6.64
C MET A 56 6.10 -0.82 6.39
N GLU A 57 6.20 0.38 5.79
CA GLU A 57 5.06 1.21 5.39
C GLU A 57 4.17 0.50 4.36
N ARG A 58 4.79 -0.12 3.35
CA ARG A 58 4.09 -0.90 2.32
C ARG A 58 3.30 -2.06 2.92
N ALA A 59 3.90 -2.84 3.81
CA ALA A 59 3.21 -3.95 4.48
C ALA A 59 2.08 -3.46 5.39
N LEU A 60 2.32 -2.39 6.16
CA LEU A 60 1.33 -1.80 7.07
C LEU A 60 0.09 -1.34 6.30
N TYR A 61 0.24 -0.37 5.40
CA TYR A 61 -0.89 0.30 4.76
C TYR A 61 -1.60 -0.57 3.70
N ASN A 62 -1.02 -1.70 3.33
CA ASN A 62 -1.62 -2.66 2.42
C ASN A 62 -1.93 -3.97 3.15
N THR A 63 -1.09 -5.00 3.11
CA THR A 63 -1.47 -6.36 3.58
C THR A 63 -1.91 -6.45 5.05
N VAL A 64 -1.29 -5.71 5.97
CA VAL A 64 -1.66 -5.78 7.39
C VAL A 64 -3.05 -5.18 7.63
N LEU A 65 -3.32 -3.98 7.11
CA LEU A 65 -4.66 -3.39 7.17
C LEU A 65 -5.68 -4.19 6.34
N GLY A 66 -5.27 -4.71 5.18
CA GLY A 66 -6.11 -5.52 4.30
C GLY A 66 -6.54 -6.85 4.93
N GLY A 67 -5.77 -7.35 5.90
CA GLY A 67 -6.10 -8.54 6.68
C GLY A 67 -7.32 -8.41 7.57
N MET A 68 -7.87 -7.21 7.79
CA MET A 68 -9.02 -6.97 8.66
C MET A 68 -10.10 -6.14 7.95
N ALA A 69 -11.36 -6.50 8.17
CA ALA A 69 -12.50 -5.73 7.67
C ALA A 69 -12.57 -4.38 8.38
N LEU A 70 -13.19 -3.39 7.73
CA LEU A 70 -13.36 -2.06 8.29
C LEU A 70 -14.25 -2.05 9.54
N ASP A 71 -15.02 -3.11 9.78
CA ASP A 71 -15.81 -3.31 10.99
C ASP A 71 -15.01 -3.90 12.17
N GLY A 72 -13.75 -4.31 11.94
CA GLY A 72 -12.87 -4.94 12.93
C GLY A 72 -13.27 -6.35 13.38
N LYS A 73 -14.23 -7.00 12.71
CA LYS A 73 -14.83 -8.28 13.15
C LYS A 73 -14.58 -9.45 12.21
N HIS A 74 -14.07 -9.19 11.01
CA HIS A 74 -13.79 -10.19 10.01
C HIS A 74 -12.35 -10.04 9.51
N PHE A 75 -11.71 -11.15 9.19
CA PHE A 75 -10.29 -11.22 8.88
C PHE A 75 -10.03 -12.05 7.62
N PHE A 76 -8.93 -11.75 6.95
CA PHE A 76 -8.29 -12.65 6.00
C PHE A 76 -7.11 -13.36 6.68
N TYR A 77 -6.90 -14.60 6.28
CA TYR A 77 -5.65 -15.31 6.53
C TYR A 77 -4.73 -15.08 5.32
N VAL A 78 -5.24 -15.41 4.14
CA VAL A 78 -4.64 -15.25 2.81
C VAL A 78 -5.09 -13.93 2.17
N ASN A 79 -4.16 -13.19 1.57
CA ASN A 79 -4.44 -11.87 1.00
C ASN A 79 -4.12 -11.82 -0.51
N PRO A 80 -5.07 -12.23 -1.37
CA PRO A 80 -4.86 -12.30 -2.82
C PRO A 80 -4.74 -10.93 -3.49
N LEU A 81 -4.10 -10.90 -4.65
CA LEU A 81 -4.00 -9.72 -5.53
C LEU A 81 -4.94 -9.82 -6.73
N GLU A 82 -5.52 -10.99 -6.97
CA GLU A 82 -6.54 -11.27 -7.97
C GLU A 82 -7.52 -12.32 -7.42
N VAL A 83 -8.82 -12.07 -7.56
CA VAL A 83 -9.89 -12.93 -7.06
C VAL A 83 -10.98 -13.04 -8.11
N HIS A 84 -11.35 -14.26 -8.46
CA HIS A 84 -12.50 -14.59 -9.30
C HIS A 84 -13.38 -15.62 -8.57
N PRO A 85 -14.43 -15.19 -7.82
CA PRO A 85 -15.17 -16.07 -6.90
C PRO A 85 -15.74 -17.33 -7.57
N LYS A 86 -16.21 -17.21 -8.82
CA LYS A 86 -16.75 -18.35 -9.60
C LYS A 86 -15.72 -19.47 -9.78
N SER A 87 -14.43 -19.15 -9.95
CA SER A 87 -13.37 -20.16 -10.07
C SER A 87 -13.01 -20.79 -8.73
N LEU A 88 -13.03 -20.02 -7.63
CA LEU A 88 -12.61 -20.51 -6.31
C LEU A 88 -13.42 -21.73 -5.85
N LYS A 89 -14.72 -21.73 -6.13
CA LYS A 89 -15.65 -22.77 -5.65
C LYS A 89 -15.37 -24.17 -6.23
N PHE A 90 -14.81 -24.25 -7.44
CA PHE A 90 -14.72 -25.49 -8.20
C PHE A 90 -13.29 -25.90 -8.55
N ASN A 91 -12.29 -25.20 -8.00
CA ASN A 91 -10.88 -25.48 -8.30
C ASN A 91 -10.03 -25.47 -7.02
N HIS A 92 -9.55 -26.66 -6.66
CA HIS A 92 -8.83 -26.93 -5.41
C HIS A 92 -7.47 -26.23 -5.29
N ILE A 93 -6.90 -25.72 -6.38
CA ILE A 93 -5.68 -24.91 -6.29
C ILE A 93 -5.92 -23.58 -5.54
N TYR A 94 -7.19 -23.18 -5.37
CA TYR A 94 -7.59 -21.96 -4.69
C TYR A 94 -8.28 -22.22 -3.33
N ASP A 95 -8.23 -23.43 -2.78
CA ASP A 95 -8.93 -23.76 -1.53
C ASP A 95 -8.52 -22.87 -0.35
N HIS A 96 -7.31 -22.29 -0.38
CA HIS A 96 -6.80 -21.33 0.60
C HIS A 96 -7.31 -19.90 0.41
N VAL A 97 -7.74 -19.53 -0.80
CA VAL A 97 -8.24 -18.20 -1.13
C VAL A 97 -9.72 -18.09 -0.78
N LYS A 98 -10.10 -16.97 -0.15
CA LYS A 98 -11.47 -16.69 0.26
C LYS A 98 -11.87 -15.34 -0.32
N PRO A 99 -13.05 -15.23 -0.95
CA PRO A 99 -13.43 -13.99 -1.62
C PRO A 99 -13.96 -12.93 -0.65
N ILE A 100 -14.27 -13.32 0.59
CA ILE A 100 -14.70 -12.46 1.68
C ILE A 100 -13.96 -12.80 2.96
N ARG A 101 -13.78 -11.80 3.82
CA ARG A 101 -13.19 -11.99 5.16
C ARG A 101 -14.10 -12.86 6.02
N GLN A 102 -13.50 -13.67 6.87
CA GLN A 102 -14.18 -14.61 7.75
C GLN A 102 -14.10 -14.15 9.21
N ARG A 103 -15.06 -14.55 10.05
CA ARG A 103 -15.05 -14.19 11.47
C ARG A 103 -13.85 -14.79 12.20
N TRP A 104 -13.51 -16.04 11.91
CA TRP A 104 -12.48 -16.79 12.62
C TRP A 104 -11.96 -17.95 11.75
N PHE A 105 -10.89 -18.61 12.21
CA PHE A 105 -10.23 -19.72 11.53
C PHE A 105 -9.95 -20.87 12.51
N GLY A 106 -9.77 -22.09 12.00
CA GLY A 106 -9.25 -23.20 12.82
C GLY A 106 -7.87 -22.89 13.39
N CYS A 107 -6.99 -22.29 12.58
CA CYS A 107 -5.73 -21.69 13.01
C CYS A 107 -5.90 -20.16 13.11
N ALA A 108 -6.17 -19.65 14.31
CA ALA A 108 -6.52 -18.24 14.53
C ALA A 108 -5.31 -17.37 14.90
N CYS A 109 -4.21 -17.50 14.19
CA CYS A 109 -3.03 -16.64 14.37
C CYS A 109 -3.31 -15.18 13.93
N CYS A 110 -3.99 -14.97 12.79
CA CYS A 110 -4.11 -13.64 12.18
C CYS A 110 -4.89 -12.61 13.03
N PRO A 111 -6.09 -12.91 13.57
CA PRO A 111 -6.87 -11.89 14.28
C PRO A 111 -6.14 -11.25 15.49
N PRO A 112 -5.60 -12.01 16.47
CA PRO A 112 -4.85 -11.42 17.57
C PRO A 112 -3.52 -10.81 17.12
N ASN A 113 -2.92 -11.32 16.03
CA ASN A 113 -1.66 -10.80 15.51
C ASN A 113 -1.84 -9.41 14.89
N ILE A 114 -2.91 -9.19 14.11
CA ILE A 114 -3.26 -7.86 13.60
C ILE A 114 -3.58 -6.92 14.77
N ALA A 115 -4.39 -7.38 15.73
CA ALA A 115 -4.77 -6.57 16.89
C ALA A 115 -3.54 -6.06 17.66
N ARG A 116 -2.57 -6.94 18.00
CA ARG A 116 -1.36 -6.50 18.73
C ARG A 116 -0.52 -5.51 17.93
N VAL A 117 -0.50 -5.58 16.60
CA VAL A 117 0.28 -4.65 15.77
C VAL A 117 -0.38 -3.28 15.76
N LEU A 118 -1.69 -3.22 15.56
CA LEU A 118 -2.42 -1.95 15.56
C LEU A 118 -2.36 -1.25 16.91
N THR A 119 -2.46 -1.99 18.02
CA THR A 119 -2.31 -1.41 19.36
C THR A 119 -0.88 -1.02 19.71
N SER A 120 0.12 -1.55 19.00
CA SER A 120 1.55 -1.24 19.20
C SER A 120 2.13 -0.34 18.10
N ILE A 121 1.29 0.28 17.28
CA ILE A 121 1.74 1.01 16.08
C ILE A 121 2.75 2.13 16.38
N GLY A 122 2.62 2.77 17.55
CA GLY A 122 3.54 3.81 18.01
C GLY A 122 5.02 3.37 18.02
N HIS A 123 5.30 2.08 18.23
CA HIS A 123 6.66 1.54 18.23
C HIS A 123 7.29 1.40 16.84
N TYR A 124 6.51 1.59 15.77
CA TYR A 124 6.99 1.53 14.39
C TYR A 124 7.13 2.93 13.77
N LEU A 125 6.54 3.96 14.39
CA LEU A 125 6.59 5.33 13.89
C LEU A 125 8.00 5.94 14.00
N TYR A 126 8.77 5.54 15.01
CA TYR A 126 10.09 6.11 15.31
C TYR A 126 11.13 5.04 15.62
N THR A 127 12.40 5.36 15.33
CA THR A 127 13.56 4.61 15.81
C THR A 127 14.50 5.59 16.53
N PRO A 128 14.45 5.67 17.87
CA PRO A 128 15.36 6.53 18.63
C PRO A 128 16.76 5.92 18.66
N ARG A 129 17.78 6.75 18.43
CA ARG A 129 19.20 6.43 18.62
C ARG A 129 19.89 7.57 19.37
N GLU A 130 21.12 7.32 19.82
CA GLU A 130 21.94 8.33 20.50
C GLU A 130 22.23 9.53 19.59
N ASP A 131 22.48 9.29 18.30
CA ASP A 131 22.88 10.29 17.32
C ASP A 131 21.70 11.00 16.63
N ALA A 132 20.57 10.31 16.46
CA ALA A 132 19.38 10.84 15.79
C ALA A 132 18.07 10.15 16.20
N LEU A 133 16.97 10.90 16.11
CA LEU A 133 15.62 10.37 16.11
C LEU A 133 15.16 10.14 14.66
N TYR A 134 15.04 8.88 14.26
CA TYR A 134 14.49 8.52 12.96
C TYR A 134 12.96 8.54 13.02
N ILE A 135 12.35 9.29 12.10
CA ILE A 135 10.90 9.38 11.92
C ILE A 135 10.55 8.54 10.69
N ASN A 136 9.99 7.36 10.94
CA ASN A 136 9.80 6.31 9.94
C ASN A 136 8.42 6.39 9.28
N ILE A 137 7.35 6.54 10.05
CA ILE A 137 5.98 6.58 9.50
C ILE A 137 5.29 7.84 9.99
N TYR A 138 4.73 8.60 9.05
CA TYR A 138 4.03 9.83 9.33
C TYR A 138 2.59 9.56 9.74
N ALA A 139 2.34 9.60 11.05
CA ALA A 139 1.02 9.49 11.64
C ALA A 139 0.81 10.63 12.64
N GLY A 140 -0.43 11.09 12.81
CA GLY A 140 -0.73 12.13 13.80
C GLY A 140 -0.56 11.59 15.22
N ASN A 141 0.38 12.13 15.98
CA ASN A 141 0.65 11.74 17.36
C ASN A 141 1.43 12.83 18.14
N SER A 142 1.52 12.64 19.45
CA SER A 142 2.52 13.32 20.30
C SER A 142 3.53 12.28 20.77
N MET A 143 4.80 12.67 20.92
CA MET A 143 5.84 11.81 21.45
C MET A 143 6.82 12.58 22.32
N GLU A 144 7.39 11.88 23.31
CA GLU A 144 8.49 12.37 24.14
C GLU A 144 9.60 11.32 24.08
N VAL A 145 10.83 11.75 23.77
CA VAL A 145 12.00 10.88 23.72
C VAL A 145 13.14 11.45 24.56
N PRO A 146 13.71 10.67 25.51
CA PRO A 146 14.93 11.06 26.19
C PRO A 146 16.10 11.15 25.20
N VAL A 147 16.85 12.24 25.27
CA VAL A 147 18.11 12.43 24.54
C VAL A 147 19.18 12.88 25.53
N GLU A 148 20.45 12.88 25.12
CA GLU A 148 21.61 13.08 26.02
C GLU A 148 21.43 14.26 27.01
N ASN A 149 20.90 15.39 26.53
CA ASN A 149 20.77 16.62 27.33
C ASN A 149 19.31 17.07 27.55
N GLY A 150 18.35 16.15 27.59
CA GLY A 150 16.96 16.50 27.94
C GLY A 150 15.91 15.56 27.39
N THR A 151 14.72 16.09 27.14
CA THR A 151 13.61 15.35 26.53
C THR A 151 13.11 16.13 25.34
N LEU A 152 13.25 15.53 24.16
CA LEU A 152 12.70 16.08 22.93
C LEU A 152 11.21 15.72 22.85
N ARG A 153 10.35 16.73 22.72
CA ARG A 153 8.91 16.57 22.56
C ARG A 153 8.48 17.02 21.18
N LEU A 154 7.74 16.17 20.47
CA LEU A 154 7.24 16.46 19.14
C LEU A 154 5.73 16.22 19.07
N ARG A 155 5.03 17.08 18.34
CA ARG A 155 3.68 16.85 17.85
C ARG A 155 3.70 16.71 16.33
N VAL A 156 3.30 15.55 15.85
CA VAL A 156 3.09 15.29 14.42
C VAL A 156 1.60 15.43 14.12
N SER A 157 1.27 16.19 13.08
CA SER A 157 -0.10 16.38 12.60
C SER A 157 -0.15 16.34 11.07
N GLY A 158 -1.35 16.11 10.54
CA GLY A 158 -1.60 15.89 9.12
C GLY A 158 -2.57 14.74 8.90
N ASN A 159 -2.99 14.54 7.65
CA ASN A 159 -3.94 13.49 7.27
C ASN A 159 -3.31 12.45 6.34
N TYR A 160 -2.03 12.12 6.58
CA TYR A 160 -1.35 11.01 5.92
C TYR A 160 -2.09 9.69 6.21
N PRO A 161 -2.30 8.78 5.23
CA PRO A 161 -1.77 8.74 3.87
C PRO A 161 -2.66 9.41 2.80
N TRP A 162 -3.66 10.20 3.21
CA TRP A 162 -4.63 10.81 2.28
C TRP A 162 -4.15 12.16 1.74
N GLN A 163 -3.47 12.94 2.57
CA GLN A 163 -2.93 14.25 2.24
C GLN A 163 -1.40 14.27 2.26
N GLU A 164 -0.84 15.23 1.53
CA GLU A 164 0.60 15.35 1.26
C GLU A 164 1.36 16.06 2.38
N GLN A 165 0.67 16.92 3.14
CA GLN A 165 1.28 17.74 4.19
C GLN A 165 1.33 16.99 5.53
N VAL A 166 2.52 16.99 6.13
CA VAL A 166 2.79 16.60 7.50
C VAL A 166 3.46 17.78 8.21
N THR A 167 2.99 18.11 9.40
CA THR A 167 3.59 19.14 10.25
C THR A 167 4.18 18.46 11.49
N ILE A 168 5.43 18.76 11.79
CA ILE A 168 6.15 18.28 12.98
C ILE A 168 6.52 19.52 13.80
N ALA A 169 5.80 19.76 14.87
CA ALA A 169 6.04 20.86 15.80
C ALA A 169 6.87 20.40 16.99
N VAL A 170 7.85 21.19 17.40
CA VAL A 170 8.64 20.98 18.61
C VAL A 170 7.92 21.61 19.80
N GLU A 171 7.64 20.79 20.80
CA GLU A 171 6.94 21.17 22.05
C GLU A 171 7.87 21.01 23.28
N SER A 172 9.18 21.01 23.07
CA SER A 172 10.17 20.86 24.14
C SER A 172 10.25 22.13 24.99
N PRO A 173 9.99 22.10 26.31
CA PRO A 173 9.99 23.30 27.15
C PRO A 173 11.36 23.96 27.33
N GLN A 174 12.43 23.19 27.10
CA GLN A 174 13.81 23.66 27.13
C GLN A 174 14.44 23.35 25.76
N PRO A 175 15.35 24.19 25.26
CA PRO A 175 16.08 23.89 24.03
C PRO A 175 16.86 22.58 24.14
N VAL A 176 16.79 21.75 23.11
CA VAL A 176 17.43 20.44 23.06
C VAL A 176 18.19 20.29 21.75
N ARG A 177 19.50 20.09 21.82
CA ARG A 177 20.32 19.77 20.65
C ARG A 177 20.15 18.30 20.28
N HIS A 178 19.63 18.03 19.10
CA HIS A 178 19.50 16.67 18.58
C HIS A 178 19.33 16.66 17.05
N THR A 179 19.44 15.48 16.44
CA THR A 179 19.20 15.28 15.01
C THR A 179 17.82 14.68 14.80
N LEU A 180 17.01 15.28 13.92
CA LEU A 180 15.82 14.64 13.37
C LEU A 180 16.17 14.04 12.01
N ALA A 181 15.96 12.74 11.83
CA ALA A 181 16.14 12.04 10.57
C ALA A 181 14.75 11.73 9.98
N LEU A 182 14.32 12.51 9.00
CA LEU A 182 13.01 12.40 8.36
C LEU A 182 13.10 11.46 7.16
N ARG A 183 12.30 10.38 7.13
CA ARG A 183 12.28 9.49 5.96
C ARG A 183 11.74 10.21 4.72
N LEU A 184 12.46 10.09 3.61
CA LEU A 184 11.98 10.47 2.29
C LEU A 184 11.51 9.19 1.58
N PRO A 185 10.19 8.93 1.46
CA PRO A 185 9.70 7.66 0.94
C PRO A 185 10.13 7.41 -0.52
N ASP A 186 10.44 6.17 -0.86
CA ASP A 186 10.86 5.75 -2.21
C ASP A 186 9.89 6.18 -3.33
N TRP A 187 8.60 6.21 -3.02
CA TRP A 187 7.54 6.59 -3.93
C TRP A 187 7.43 8.11 -4.12
N CYS A 188 8.10 8.93 -3.30
CA CYS A 188 8.05 10.38 -3.37
C CYS A 188 9.29 10.93 -4.09
N THR A 189 9.11 11.45 -5.31
CA THR A 189 10.23 11.92 -6.14
C THR A 189 10.70 13.34 -5.82
N GLN A 190 9.85 14.16 -5.18
CA GLN A 190 10.13 15.58 -4.92
C GLN A 190 9.58 15.98 -3.53
N PRO A 191 10.13 15.43 -2.43
CA PRO A 191 9.76 15.87 -1.09
C PRO A 191 10.18 17.33 -0.88
N GLN A 192 9.36 18.10 -0.17
CA GLN A 192 9.68 19.48 0.20
C GLN A 192 9.66 19.62 1.71
N ILE A 193 10.65 20.31 2.28
CA ILE A 193 10.76 20.50 3.71
C ILE A 193 11.04 21.98 3.99
N ILE A 194 10.17 22.58 4.79
CA ILE A 194 10.29 23.97 5.23
C ILE A 194 10.40 23.97 6.75
N LEU A 195 11.38 24.67 7.29
CA LEU A 195 11.62 24.85 8.70
C LEU A 195 11.43 26.32 9.06
N ASN A 196 10.43 26.64 9.86
CA ASN A 196 10.12 28.02 10.27
C ASN A 196 9.97 29.02 9.10
N GLY A 197 9.54 28.55 7.93
CA GLY A 197 9.37 29.35 6.72
C GLY A 197 10.56 29.36 5.76
N GLU A 198 11.68 28.73 6.12
CA GLU A 198 12.89 28.66 5.28
C GLU A 198 13.16 27.24 4.79
N GLU A 199 13.81 27.12 3.63
CA GLU A 199 14.27 25.82 3.13
C GLU A 199 15.39 25.27 4.00
N VAL A 200 15.41 23.95 4.18
CA VAL A 200 16.46 23.26 4.95
C VAL A 200 17.60 22.80 4.04
N GLU A 201 18.82 22.83 4.58
CA GLU A 201 19.97 22.22 3.94
C GLU A 201 19.73 20.72 3.73
N GLN A 202 20.08 20.22 2.54
CA GLN A 202 19.84 18.84 2.14
C GLN A 202 21.02 17.94 2.57
N ASP A 203 20.93 17.35 3.77
CA ASP A 203 21.82 16.27 4.23
C ASP A 203 21.06 14.93 4.20
N ILE A 204 20.93 14.35 3.00
CA ILE A 204 20.21 13.10 2.78
C ILE A 204 21.18 11.92 2.87
N ARG A 205 20.92 10.99 3.79
CA ARG A 205 21.71 9.77 4.00
C ARG A 205 20.77 8.57 3.95
N LYS A 206 20.98 7.67 2.99
CA LYS A 206 20.19 6.44 2.82
C LYS A 206 18.67 6.69 2.92
N GLY A 207 18.20 7.72 2.21
CA GLY A 207 16.79 8.10 2.15
C GLY A 207 16.22 8.78 3.40
N TYR A 208 17.05 9.21 4.35
CA TYR A 208 16.64 10.08 5.46
C TYR A 208 17.30 11.45 5.36
N LEU A 209 16.50 12.51 5.44
CA LEU A 209 16.99 13.88 5.60
C LEU A 209 17.35 14.14 7.06
N HIS A 210 18.62 14.40 7.33
CA HIS A 210 19.14 14.67 8.66
C HIS A 210 19.17 16.17 8.93
N ILE A 211 18.55 16.60 10.02
CA ILE A 211 18.51 17.99 10.45
C ILE A 211 19.02 18.04 11.88
N THR A 212 20.29 18.43 12.05
CA THR A 212 20.92 18.61 13.36
C THR A 212 20.85 20.06 13.78
N ARG A 213 20.16 20.34 14.89
CA ARG A 213 20.10 21.69 15.46
C ARG A 213 19.78 21.66 16.95
N GLU A 214 19.82 22.84 17.55
CA GLU A 214 19.14 23.11 18.80
C GLU A 214 17.65 23.37 18.48
N TRP A 215 16.80 22.47 18.99
CA TRP A 215 15.36 22.52 18.81
C TRP A 215 14.73 23.22 19.99
N GLN A 216 13.86 24.20 19.73
CA GLN A 216 13.18 24.99 20.75
C GLN A 216 11.67 24.97 20.52
N GLU A 217 10.91 25.28 21.57
CA GLU A 217 9.46 25.42 21.47
C GLU A 217 9.07 26.41 20.35
N GLY A 218 8.12 25.98 19.51
CA GLY A 218 7.66 26.75 18.36
C GLY A 218 8.37 26.44 17.04
N ASP A 219 9.52 25.75 17.06
CA ASP A 219 10.11 25.22 15.83
C ASP A 219 9.11 24.31 15.11
N THR A 220 8.90 24.54 13.82
CA THR A 220 7.93 23.80 13.01
C THR A 220 8.55 23.38 11.69
N LEU A 221 8.58 22.06 11.47
CA LEU A 221 8.89 21.45 10.19
C LEU A 221 7.58 21.16 9.44
N ASN A 222 7.48 21.67 8.21
CA ASN A 222 6.43 21.34 7.27
C ASN A 222 7.03 20.46 6.17
N LEU A 223 6.67 19.18 6.20
CA LEU A 223 7.04 18.20 5.19
C LEU A 223 5.88 18.05 4.21
N THR A 224 6.14 18.29 2.94
CA THR A 224 5.21 17.99 1.84
C THR A 224 5.74 16.81 1.06
N LEU A 225 4.93 15.76 0.98
CA LEU A 225 5.22 14.56 0.20
C LEU A 225 4.21 14.49 -0.96
N PRO A 226 4.51 15.06 -2.14
CA PRO A 226 3.60 14.99 -3.28
C PRO A 226 3.14 13.56 -3.58
N MET A 227 1.83 13.35 -3.65
CA MET A 227 1.19 12.04 -3.86
C MET A 227 0.42 12.01 -5.19
N PRO A 228 1.12 12.14 -6.35
CA PRO A 228 0.47 11.90 -7.63
C PRO A 228 0.03 10.44 -7.72
N VAL A 229 -1.00 10.19 -8.52
CA VAL A 229 -1.34 8.81 -8.91
C VAL A 229 -0.22 8.27 -9.80
N ARG A 230 0.39 7.16 -9.39
CA ARG A 230 1.49 6.50 -10.08
C ARG A 230 1.03 5.19 -10.72
N ARG A 231 1.52 4.97 -11.93
CA ARG A 231 1.57 3.65 -12.57
C ARG A 231 2.81 2.92 -12.06
N VAL A 232 2.63 1.70 -11.56
CA VAL A 232 3.71 0.85 -11.04
C VAL A 232 3.82 -0.39 -11.92
N TYR A 233 5.04 -0.67 -12.36
CA TYR A 233 5.37 -1.80 -13.22
C TYR A 233 6.18 -2.84 -12.46
N GLY A 234 5.92 -4.12 -12.72
CA GLY A 234 6.75 -5.19 -12.21
C GLY A 234 8.08 -5.30 -12.97
N ASN A 235 9.08 -5.88 -12.32
CA ASN A 235 10.30 -6.32 -13.00
C ASN A 235 9.93 -7.32 -14.13
N PRO A 236 10.53 -7.25 -15.34
CA PRO A 236 10.23 -8.17 -16.44
C PRO A 236 10.37 -9.67 -16.13
N LEU A 237 11.15 -10.03 -15.10
CA LEU A 237 11.27 -11.41 -14.62
C LEU A 237 10.00 -11.91 -13.89
N VAL A 238 9.14 -11.00 -13.42
CA VAL A 238 7.87 -11.33 -12.78
C VAL A 238 6.81 -11.60 -13.86
N ARG A 239 6.81 -12.84 -14.38
CA ARG A 239 5.95 -13.25 -15.51
C ARG A 239 4.45 -12.95 -15.32
N HIS A 240 3.93 -13.03 -14.09
CA HIS A 240 2.50 -12.89 -13.79
C HIS A 240 1.96 -11.47 -13.97
N VAL A 241 2.85 -10.48 -14.09
CA VAL A 241 2.48 -9.06 -14.26
C VAL A 241 2.94 -8.49 -15.60
N ALA A 242 3.42 -9.34 -16.51
CA ALA A 242 3.79 -8.94 -17.86
C ALA A 242 2.59 -8.32 -18.58
N GLY A 243 2.80 -7.15 -19.20
CA GLY A 243 1.74 -6.39 -19.86
C GLY A 243 0.68 -5.79 -18.92
N LYS A 244 0.94 -5.79 -17.60
CA LYS A 244 0.03 -5.24 -16.59
C LYS A 244 0.65 -4.06 -15.86
N VAL A 245 -0.21 -3.26 -15.27
CA VAL A 245 0.13 -2.09 -14.47
C VAL A 245 -0.69 -2.09 -13.18
N ALA A 246 -0.06 -1.71 -12.07
CA ALA A 246 -0.73 -1.45 -10.80
C ALA A 246 -0.82 0.06 -10.55
N ILE A 247 -1.82 0.48 -9.79
CA ILE A 247 -2.01 1.90 -9.43
C ILE A 247 -1.63 2.10 -7.97
N GLN A 248 -0.83 3.13 -7.70
CA GLN A 248 -0.39 3.51 -6.36
C GLN A 248 -0.56 5.02 -6.15
N ARG A 249 -0.99 5.44 -4.97
CA ARG A 249 -0.94 6.85 -4.54
C ARG A 249 -0.39 6.92 -3.13
N GLY A 250 0.72 7.64 -2.94
CA GLY A 250 1.46 7.59 -1.68
C GLY A 250 1.86 6.14 -1.35
N PRO A 251 1.64 5.67 -0.10
CA PRO A 251 1.94 4.29 0.29
C PRO A 251 0.85 3.28 -0.08
N LEU A 252 -0.28 3.73 -0.63
CA LEU A 252 -1.46 2.91 -0.88
C LEU A 252 -1.45 2.32 -2.29
N VAL A 253 -1.50 1.00 -2.37
CA VAL A 253 -1.82 0.26 -3.59
C VAL A 253 -3.33 0.26 -3.77
N TYR A 254 -3.78 0.39 -5.01
CA TYR A 254 -5.18 0.44 -5.39
C TYR A 254 -5.60 -0.82 -6.16
N CYS A 255 -6.89 -1.15 -6.13
CA CYS A 255 -7.47 -2.26 -6.87
C CYS A 255 -8.80 -1.90 -7.50
N LEU A 256 -9.20 -2.69 -8.50
CA LEU A 256 -10.55 -2.71 -9.05
C LEU A 256 -11.39 -3.75 -8.28
N GLU A 257 -12.63 -3.40 -7.94
CA GLU A 257 -13.63 -4.36 -7.47
C GLU A 257 -14.81 -4.44 -8.46
N GLN A 258 -15.44 -5.61 -8.53
CA GLN A 258 -16.66 -5.85 -9.31
C GLN A 258 -17.77 -4.85 -8.98
N ALA A 259 -17.89 -4.46 -7.71
CA ALA A 259 -18.92 -3.52 -7.25
C ALA A 259 -18.88 -2.16 -7.95
N ASP A 260 -17.71 -1.69 -8.41
CA ASP A 260 -17.58 -0.41 -9.13
C ASP A 260 -17.38 -0.57 -10.64
N ASN A 261 -16.94 -1.75 -11.09
CA ASN A 261 -16.45 -1.94 -12.45
C ASN A 261 -17.20 -3.03 -13.24
N GLY A 262 -18.17 -3.72 -12.62
CA GLY A 262 -18.86 -4.87 -13.20
C GLY A 262 -18.04 -6.17 -13.15
N GLU A 263 -18.65 -7.27 -13.60
CA GLU A 263 -18.00 -8.59 -13.70
C GLU A 263 -16.89 -8.63 -14.75
N SER A 264 -16.12 -9.72 -14.78
CA SER A 264 -15.05 -9.97 -15.75
C SER A 264 -13.96 -8.89 -15.75
N LEU A 265 -13.43 -8.57 -14.57
CA LEU A 265 -12.36 -7.59 -14.40
C LEU A 265 -11.12 -7.94 -15.22
N HIS A 266 -10.92 -9.22 -15.56
CA HIS A 266 -9.85 -9.69 -16.45
C HIS A 266 -9.89 -9.05 -17.85
N ASN A 267 -11.05 -8.55 -18.30
CA ASN A 267 -11.26 -7.89 -19.60
C ASN A 267 -11.14 -6.36 -19.55
N LEU A 268 -10.75 -5.79 -18.41
CA LEU A 268 -10.50 -4.35 -18.28
C LEU A 268 -9.06 -3.99 -18.66
N TRP A 269 -8.94 -2.88 -19.38
CA TRP A 269 -7.68 -2.34 -19.90
C TRP A 269 -7.55 -0.86 -19.57
N LEU A 270 -6.36 -0.47 -19.13
CA LEU A 270 -6.01 0.91 -18.85
C LEU A 270 -5.06 1.43 -19.95
N PRO A 271 -5.42 2.50 -20.67
CA PRO A 271 -4.51 3.17 -21.59
C PRO A 271 -3.30 3.77 -20.87
N ALA A 272 -2.13 3.67 -21.49
CA ALA A 272 -0.86 4.16 -20.92
C ALA A 272 -0.87 5.68 -20.63
N ASP A 273 -1.65 6.44 -21.40
CA ASP A 273 -1.79 7.90 -21.33
C ASP A 273 -3.04 8.37 -20.57
N ALA A 274 -3.88 7.45 -20.08
CA ALA A 274 -5.13 7.81 -19.42
C ALA A 274 -4.87 8.74 -18.22
N PRO A 275 -5.55 9.91 -18.13
CA PRO A 275 -5.45 10.79 -16.98
C PRO A 275 -6.14 10.16 -15.76
N PHE A 276 -5.65 10.48 -14.57
CA PHE A 276 -6.27 10.07 -13.31
C PHE A 276 -6.95 11.25 -12.63
N THR A 277 -8.12 10.99 -12.07
CA THR A 277 -8.83 11.92 -11.19
C THR A 277 -8.98 11.28 -9.82
N THR A 278 -8.69 12.03 -8.76
CA THR A 278 -8.88 11.61 -7.37
C THR A 278 -10.10 12.28 -6.77
N PHE A 279 -10.84 11.57 -5.92
CA PHE A 279 -11.99 12.12 -5.18
C PHE A 279 -12.15 11.43 -3.83
N GLU A 280 -12.77 12.11 -2.87
CA GLU A 280 -13.11 11.50 -1.58
C GLU A 280 -14.29 10.54 -1.75
N GLY A 281 -14.17 9.33 -1.21
CA GLY A 281 -15.24 8.34 -1.22
C GLY A 281 -16.41 8.72 -0.30
N ASN A 282 -17.54 8.04 -0.49
CA ASN A 282 -18.73 8.20 0.34
C ASN A 282 -19.02 6.93 1.14
N GLY A 283 -19.93 7.02 2.12
CA GLY A 283 -20.35 5.88 2.94
C GLY A 283 -19.16 5.16 3.60
N LEU A 284 -18.98 3.89 3.27
CA LEU A 284 -17.87 3.05 3.76
C LEU A 284 -16.47 3.61 3.42
N PHE A 285 -16.37 4.37 2.34
CA PHE A 285 -15.12 4.98 1.87
C PHE A 285 -14.98 6.45 2.27
N ARG A 286 -15.83 6.96 3.16
CA ARG A 286 -15.68 8.31 3.70
C ARG A 286 -14.25 8.52 4.22
N HIS A 287 -13.68 9.69 3.92
CA HIS A 287 -12.31 10.07 4.26
C HIS A 287 -11.20 9.28 3.56
N LYS A 288 -11.54 8.39 2.62
CA LYS A 288 -10.58 7.69 1.76
C LYS A 288 -10.57 8.33 0.39
N ILE A 289 -9.39 8.34 -0.25
CA ILE A 289 -9.25 8.84 -1.62
C ILE A 289 -9.42 7.68 -2.60
N LEU A 290 -10.37 7.81 -3.52
CA LEU A 290 -10.59 6.92 -4.65
C LEU A 290 -9.97 7.52 -5.92
N ILE A 291 -9.74 6.67 -6.92
CA ILE A 291 -9.13 7.05 -8.19
C ILE A 291 -10.04 6.62 -9.33
N GLN A 292 -10.20 7.47 -10.33
CA GLN A 292 -10.84 7.15 -11.60
C GLN A 292 -9.93 7.42 -12.79
N ALA A 293 -10.09 6.62 -13.84
CA ALA A 293 -9.46 6.83 -15.14
C ALA A 293 -10.39 6.37 -16.27
N PRO A 294 -10.34 7.00 -17.45
CA PRO A 294 -10.93 6.40 -18.64
C PRO A 294 -10.15 5.13 -19.00
N GLY A 295 -10.88 4.08 -19.35
CA GLY A 295 -10.31 2.82 -19.81
C GLY A 295 -11.23 2.12 -20.78
N TYR A 296 -10.93 0.84 -21.01
CA TYR A 296 -11.67 0.01 -21.93
C TYR A 296 -12.05 -1.32 -21.31
N ARG A 297 -13.11 -1.88 -21.86
CA ARG A 297 -13.59 -3.23 -21.62
C ARG A 297 -13.71 -3.95 -22.95
N TYR A 298 -13.19 -5.16 -23.02
CA TYR A 298 -13.33 -6.01 -24.19
C TYR A 298 -14.46 -7.01 -23.95
N GLU A 299 -15.55 -6.86 -24.70
CA GLU A 299 -16.74 -7.69 -24.55
C GLU A 299 -17.30 -8.17 -25.88
N GLN A 300 -17.91 -9.35 -25.85
CA GLN A 300 -18.60 -9.96 -26.98
C GLN A 300 -20.08 -10.08 -26.64
N SER A 301 -20.95 -9.85 -27.63
CA SER A 301 -22.39 -10.05 -27.46
C SER A 301 -22.73 -11.53 -27.32
N ASN A 302 -23.54 -11.88 -26.33
CA ASN A 302 -24.00 -13.25 -26.02
C ASN A 302 -22.84 -14.27 -25.95
N PRO A 303 -21.81 -14.05 -25.11
CA PRO A 303 -20.58 -14.84 -25.14
C PRO A 303 -20.84 -16.34 -24.89
N GLU A 304 -21.86 -16.69 -24.11
CA GLU A 304 -22.23 -18.09 -23.86
C GLU A 304 -22.76 -18.85 -25.08
N GLN A 305 -23.17 -18.13 -26.13
CA GLN A 305 -23.64 -18.71 -27.41
C GLN A 305 -22.57 -18.68 -28.49
N GLN A 306 -21.36 -18.21 -28.17
CA GLN A 306 -20.28 -18.02 -29.13
C GLN A 306 -19.28 -19.18 -29.05
N PRO A 307 -18.54 -19.45 -30.14
CA PRO A 307 -17.45 -20.42 -30.11
C PRO A 307 -16.40 -20.07 -29.05
N LEU A 308 -15.80 -21.09 -28.42
CA LEU A 308 -14.73 -20.88 -27.46
C LEU A 308 -13.45 -20.30 -28.10
N TRP A 309 -13.19 -20.64 -29.37
CA TRP A 309 -12.00 -20.24 -30.11
C TRP A 309 -12.39 -19.54 -31.41
N HIS A 310 -11.73 -18.41 -31.68
CA HIS A 310 -11.85 -17.64 -32.91
C HIS A 310 -10.46 -17.53 -33.55
N TYR A 311 -10.37 -17.76 -34.86
CA TYR A 311 -9.12 -17.69 -35.62
C TYR A 311 -8.95 -16.30 -36.23
N ASP A 312 -7.71 -15.81 -36.26
CA ASP A 312 -7.25 -14.58 -36.94
C ASP A 312 -7.89 -13.25 -36.52
N SER A 313 -8.96 -13.26 -35.72
CA SER A 313 -9.67 -12.09 -35.26
C SER A 313 -10.17 -12.25 -33.83
N ALA A 314 -9.92 -11.25 -32.99
CA ALA A 314 -10.45 -11.21 -31.64
C ALA A 314 -11.96 -10.91 -31.70
N PRO A 315 -12.82 -11.72 -31.06
CA PRO A 315 -14.26 -11.54 -31.16
C PRO A 315 -14.79 -10.42 -30.25
N ALA A 316 -14.05 -10.12 -29.18
CA ALA A 316 -14.39 -9.09 -28.23
C ALA A 316 -14.15 -7.70 -28.83
N LYS A 317 -15.15 -6.83 -28.72
CA LYS A 317 -15.08 -5.44 -29.17
C LYS A 317 -14.73 -4.55 -28.00
N ARG A 318 -13.93 -3.53 -28.28
CA ARG A 318 -13.55 -2.49 -27.33
C ARG A 318 -14.76 -1.60 -27.03
N GLN A 319 -15.06 -1.42 -25.75
CA GLN A 319 -16.04 -0.49 -25.23
C GLN A 319 -15.38 0.43 -24.21
N THR A 320 -15.71 1.72 -24.24
CA THR A 320 -15.22 2.70 -23.26
C THR A 320 -15.86 2.46 -21.90
N GLN A 321 -15.06 2.52 -20.84
CA GLN A 321 -15.53 2.41 -19.47
C GLN A 321 -14.70 3.30 -18.54
N THR A 322 -15.34 3.96 -17.59
CA THR A 322 -14.64 4.57 -16.46
C THR A 322 -14.22 3.49 -15.47
N LEU A 323 -12.92 3.35 -15.26
CA LEU A 323 -12.35 2.46 -14.25
C LEU A 323 -12.30 3.18 -12.91
N THR A 324 -12.87 2.57 -11.87
CA THR A 324 -12.84 3.11 -10.50
C THR A 324 -12.01 2.20 -9.62
N PHE A 325 -10.99 2.78 -9.01
CA PHE A 325 -10.06 2.11 -8.13
C PHE A 325 -10.25 2.56 -6.68
N ILE A 326 -10.21 1.60 -5.77
CA ILE A 326 -10.25 1.83 -4.32
C ILE A 326 -8.91 1.44 -3.69
N PRO A 327 -8.53 1.98 -2.50
CA PRO A 327 -7.39 1.47 -1.76
C PRO A 327 -7.54 -0.02 -1.50
N TRP A 328 -6.55 -0.83 -1.88
CA TRP A 328 -6.67 -2.28 -1.88
C TRP A 328 -7.00 -2.81 -0.49
N PHE A 329 -6.45 -2.26 0.60
CA PHE A 329 -6.80 -2.71 1.96
C PHE A 329 -8.30 -2.65 2.28
N SER A 330 -9.07 -1.81 1.57
CA SER A 330 -10.51 -1.62 1.77
C SER A 330 -11.39 -2.59 0.96
N TRP A 331 -10.81 -3.47 0.13
CA TRP A 331 -11.57 -4.47 -0.65
C TRP A 331 -12.33 -5.46 0.24
N ALA A 332 -13.31 -6.17 -0.32
CA ALA A 332 -14.15 -7.17 0.33
C ALA A 332 -14.89 -6.66 1.58
N ASN A 333 -15.29 -5.39 1.57
CA ASN A 333 -16.14 -4.78 2.60
C ASN A 333 -17.55 -4.43 2.07
N ARG A 334 -17.87 -4.76 0.82
CA ARG A 334 -19.15 -4.47 0.14
C ARG A 334 -19.87 -5.73 -0.38
N GLY A 335 -19.48 -6.90 0.11
CA GLY A 335 -19.96 -8.19 -0.35
C GLY A 335 -18.92 -8.94 -1.18
N GLU A 336 -19.30 -10.12 -1.66
CA GLU A 336 -18.49 -10.97 -2.53
C GLU A 336 -18.46 -10.42 -3.96
N GLY A 337 -17.29 -10.45 -4.59
CA GLY A 337 -17.11 -10.05 -5.99
C GLY A 337 -15.67 -10.23 -6.46
N GLU A 338 -15.44 -10.05 -7.76
CA GLU A 338 -14.10 -10.03 -8.32
C GLU A 338 -13.27 -8.86 -7.79
N MET A 339 -11.96 -9.07 -7.70
CA MET A 339 -10.98 -8.03 -7.37
C MET A 339 -9.68 -8.26 -8.13
N ARG A 340 -9.02 -7.20 -8.60
CA ARG A 340 -7.64 -7.30 -9.10
C ARG A 340 -6.83 -6.01 -8.89
N ILE A 341 -5.54 -6.15 -8.58
CA ILE A 341 -4.58 -5.03 -8.50
C ILE A 341 -3.97 -4.75 -9.87
N TRP A 342 -3.46 -5.79 -10.53
CA TRP A 342 -2.73 -5.67 -11.79
C TRP A 342 -3.72 -5.64 -12.96
N VAL A 343 -3.88 -4.49 -13.61
CA VAL A 343 -4.78 -4.28 -14.75
C VAL A 343 -3.99 -4.43 -16.05
N ASN A 344 -4.61 -4.94 -17.11
CA ASN A 344 -3.93 -5.00 -18.41
C ASN A 344 -3.70 -3.57 -18.91
N GLU A 345 -2.52 -3.29 -19.46
CA GLU A 345 -2.19 -1.97 -19.99
C GLU A 345 -2.22 -1.97 -21.52
N GLU A 346 -2.98 -1.05 -22.10
CA GLU A 346 -2.97 -0.82 -23.55
C GLU A 346 -1.89 0.22 -23.86
N LYS A 347 -0.75 -0.26 -24.36
CA LYS A 347 0.31 0.62 -24.88
C LYS A 347 -0.10 1.12 -26.25
N HIS A 348 0.22 2.38 -26.54
CA HIS A 348 0.12 2.87 -27.91
C HIS A 348 1.03 2.01 -28.79
N CYS A 349 0.44 1.33 -29.76
CA CYS A 349 1.20 0.88 -30.93
C CYS A 349 1.56 2.16 -31.69
N HIS A 350 2.71 2.75 -31.39
CA HIS A 350 3.31 3.67 -32.33
C HIS A 350 3.66 2.85 -33.58
N PRO A 351 3.16 3.24 -34.76
CA PRO A 351 3.46 2.55 -36.01
C PRO A 351 4.95 2.56 -36.34
#